data_AF-A0A0W1FDC8-F1
#
_entry.id   AF-A0A0W1FDC8-F1
#
_cell.length_a   1.000
_cell.length_b   1.000
_cell.length_c   1.000
_cell.angle_alpha   90.00
_cell.angle_beta   90.00
_cell.angle_gamma   90.00
#
_symmetry.space_group_name_H-M   'P 1'
#
loop_
_entity.id
_entity.type
_entity.pdbx_description
1 polymer ?
#
loop_
_entity_poly.entity_id
_entity_poly.type
_entity_poly.pdbx_seq_one_letter_code
_entity_poly.pdbx_strand_id
1 'polypeptide(L)'
;MKKHLILAALAAVAIGQPAFAQDAPANPSVVVQHKDLDLATKAGAKALDRRIWRAVVEVCGPVSNFDLAGTNNVRQCRRDTRQLATAQAEAVIASAARAEPIRVSALAK
;
A
#
# COMPACT_ATOMS: atom_id res chain seq x y z
N MET A 1 -65.66 12.29 20.61
CA MET A 1 -65.03 13.36 21.42
C MET A 1 -64.61 12.79 22.77
N LYS A 2 -63.31 12.60 23.00
CA LYS A 2 -62.65 12.72 24.30
C LYS A 2 -61.13 12.68 24.08
N LYS A 3 -60.47 13.62 24.74
CA LYS A 3 -59.17 14.21 24.46
C LYS A 3 -58.24 13.73 25.55
N HIS A 4 -57.22 12.94 25.22
CA HIS A 4 -56.10 12.67 26.14
C HIS A 4 -54.80 12.76 25.35
N LEU A 5 -54.19 13.94 25.44
CA LEU A 5 -52.79 14.19 25.17
C LEU A 5 -52.00 13.55 26.30
N ILE A 6 -51.17 12.54 25.99
CA ILE A 6 -50.14 12.07 26.91
C ILE A 6 -48.83 12.09 26.14
N LEU A 7 -47.99 13.06 26.50
CA LEU A 7 -46.58 13.14 26.16
C LEU A 7 -45.89 11.85 26.64
N ALA A 8 -45.34 11.07 25.72
CA ALA A 8 -44.38 10.02 26.05
C ALA A 8 -42.98 10.54 25.69
N ALA A 9 -42.13 10.64 26.72
CA ALA A 9 -40.78 11.18 26.65
C ALA A 9 -39.88 10.37 25.70
N LEU A 10 -39.12 11.09 24.86
CA LEU A 10 -37.98 10.55 24.13
C LEU A 10 -36.90 10.12 25.14
N ALA A 11 -36.66 8.83 25.25
CA ALA A 11 -35.40 8.29 25.77
C ALA A 11 -34.65 7.64 24.61
N ALA A 12 -34.08 8.47 23.72
CA ALA A 12 -33.10 8.00 22.76
C ALA A 12 -31.78 7.77 23.51
N VAL A 13 -31.61 6.56 24.04
CA VAL A 13 -30.32 6.11 24.56
C VAL A 13 -29.40 5.98 23.35
N ALA A 14 -28.59 7.00 23.10
CA ALA A 14 -27.50 6.93 22.14
C ALA A 14 -26.49 5.91 22.70
N ILE A 15 -26.62 4.66 22.28
CA ILE A 15 -25.65 3.62 22.55
C ILE A 15 -24.40 4.00 21.74
N GLY A 16 -23.55 4.85 22.31
CA GLY A 16 -22.23 5.13 21.78
C GLY A 16 -21.48 3.81 21.72
N GLN A 17 -21.39 3.22 20.53
CA GLN A 17 -20.59 2.02 20.34
C GLN A 17 -19.15 2.40 20.68
N PRO A 18 -18.47 1.66 21.57
CA PRO A 18 -17.05 1.85 21.77
C PRO A 18 -16.36 1.62 20.43
N ALA A 19 -15.73 2.68 19.91
CA ALA A 19 -14.80 2.55 18.82
C ALA A 19 -13.58 1.78 19.37
N PHE A 20 -13.62 0.45 19.28
CA PHE A 20 -12.45 -0.37 19.52
C PHE A 20 -11.42 0.01 18.47
N ALA A 21 -10.30 0.59 18.90
CA ALA A 21 -9.13 0.73 18.07
C ALA A 21 -8.73 -0.69 17.63
N GLN A 22 -8.90 -1.01 16.34
CA GLN A 22 -8.32 -2.22 15.78
C GLN A 22 -6.81 -2.10 15.90
N ASP A 23 -6.19 -3.00 16.66
CA ASP A 23 -4.75 -3.09 16.75
C ASP A 23 -4.18 -3.17 15.33
N ALA A 24 -3.32 -2.21 14.98
CA ALA A 24 -2.63 -2.24 13.71
C ALA A 24 -1.84 -3.56 13.63
N PRO A 25 -1.85 -4.24 12.47
CA PRO A 25 -1.11 -5.49 12.32
C PRO A 25 0.34 -5.27 12.73
N ALA A 26 0.89 -6.22 13.51
CA ALA A 26 2.25 -6.14 14.05
C ALA A 26 3.32 -5.92 12.98
N ASN A 27 3.02 -6.29 11.73
CA ASN A 27 3.83 -6.01 10.55
C ASN A 27 2.94 -5.45 9.43
N PRO A 28 2.82 -4.12 9.28
CA PRO A 28 2.07 -3.55 8.17
C PRO A 28 2.70 -3.97 6.84
N SER A 29 1.87 -4.36 5.87
CA SER A 29 2.31 -4.70 4.53
C SER A 29 1.29 -4.21 3.50
N VAL A 30 1.77 -3.85 2.31
CA VAL A 30 0.94 -3.35 1.22
C VAL A 30 1.35 -4.02 -0.08
N VAL A 31 0.37 -4.35 -0.92
CA VAL A 31 0.59 -4.95 -2.24
C VAL A 31 0.81 -3.85 -3.28
N VAL A 32 1.95 -3.90 -3.99
CA VAL A 32 2.24 -2.96 -5.09
C VAL A 32 1.83 -3.58 -6.43
N GLN A 33 0.69 -3.14 -6.95
CA GLN A 33 0.22 -3.56 -8.27
C GLN A 33 1.06 -2.91 -9.38
N HIS A 34 1.47 -3.73 -10.36
CA HIS A 34 2.34 -3.30 -11.45
C HIS A 34 1.95 -3.87 -12.83
N LYS A 35 0.79 -4.53 -12.94
CA LYS A 35 0.31 -5.17 -14.19
C LYS A 35 0.02 -4.17 -15.31
N ASP A 36 -0.21 -2.91 -14.95
CA ASP A 36 -0.47 -1.79 -15.85
C ASP A 36 0.81 -1.11 -16.36
N LEU A 37 1.98 -1.50 -15.84
CA LEU A 37 3.26 -0.93 -16.24
C LEU A 37 3.95 -1.86 -17.25
N ASP A 38 4.48 -1.27 -18.33
CA ASP A 38 5.40 -1.96 -19.21
C ASP A 38 6.82 -1.99 -18.59
N LEU A 39 7.09 -3.06 -17.84
CA LEU A 39 8.36 -3.25 -17.14
C LEU A 39 9.54 -3.61 -18.05
N ALA A 40 9.31 -3.90 -19.34
CA ALA A 40 10.39 -4.03 -20.32
C ALA A 40 11.00 -2.67 -20.70
N THR A 41 10.35 -1.56 -20.32
CA THR A 41 10.83 -0.20 -20.60
C THR A 41 11.46 0.47 -19.37
N LYS A 42 12.43 1.37 -19.63
CA LYS A 42 13.00 2.23 -18.59
C LYS A 42 11.93 3.08 -17.87
N ALA A 43 10.91 3.53 -18.62
CA ALA A 43 9.85 4.36 -18.07
C ALA A 43 8.94 3.57 -17.10
N GLY A 44 8.56 2.34 -17.46
CA GLY A 44 7.77 1.47 -16.60
C GLY A 44 8.53 1.02 -15.36
N ALA A 45 9.81 0.64 -15.50
CA ALA A 45 10.67 0.33 -14.34
C ALA A 45 10.78 1.52 -13.36
N LYS A 46 10.97 2.75 -13.88
CA LYS A 46 11.00 3.96 -13.05
C LYS A 46 9.63 4.25 -12.40
N ALA A 47 8.53 3.94 -13.08
CA ALA A 47 7.19 4.09 -12.51
C ALA A 47 6.95 3.10 -11.35
N LEU A 48 7.47 1.88 -11.46
CA LEU A 48 7.44 0.88 -10.39
C LEU A 48 8.24 1.33 -9.17
N ASP A 49 9.48 1.82 -9.33
CA ASP A 49 10.28 2.33 -8.20
C ASP A 49 9.55 3.45 -7.43
N ARG A 50 8.87 4.37 -8.14
CA ARG A 50 8.04 5.41 -7.48
C ARG A 50 6.84 4.85 -6.72
N ARG A 51 6.25 3.74 -7.17
CA ARG A 51 5.15 3.05 -6.45
C ARG A 51 5.67 2.37 -5.20
N ILE A 52 6.81 1.68 -5.31
CA ILE A 52 7.49 1.04 -4.18
C ILE A 52 7.84 2.08 -3.13
N TRP A 53 8.39 3.24 -3.52
CA TRP A 53 8.70 4.30 -2.55
C TRP A 53 7.47 4.77 -1.76
N ARG A 54 6.32 4.94 -2.44
CA ARG A 54 5.06 5.31 -1.76
C ARG A 54 4.60 4.24 -0.78
N ALA A 55 4.65 2.98 -1.19
CA ALA A 55 4.33 1.83 -0.33
C ALA A 55 5.27 1.75 0.89
N VAL A 56 6.57 2.00 0.72
CA VAL A 56 7.55 2.04 1.81
C VAL A 56 7.21 3.14 2.82
N VAL A 57 6.84 4.33 2.34
CA VAL A 57 6.42 5.45 3.20
C VAL A 57 5.13 5.12 3.95
N GLU A 58 4.19 4.44 3.31
CA GLU A 58 2.93 4.00 3.92
C GLU A 58 3.17 2.98 5.04
N VAL A 59 3.98 1.95 4.78
CA VAL A 59 4.31 0.90 5.76
C VAL A 59 5.13 1.43 6.94
N CYS A 60 6.13 2.26 6.68
CA CYS A 60 7.01 2.79 7.74
C CYS A 60 6.46 4.02 8.45
N GLY A 61 5.35 4.58 7.98
CA GLY A 61 4.68 5.72 8.60
C GLY A 61 5.42 7.07 8.47
N PRO A 62 4.82 8.13 9.05
CA PRO A 62 5.38 9.48 9.05
C PRO A 62 6.56 9.60 10.02
N VAL A 63 7.42 10.59 9.77
CA VAL A 63 8.51 10.97 10.68
C VAL A 63 7.94 11.96 11.71
N SER A 64 8.25 11.77 13.00
CA SER A 64 7.93 12.73 14.05
C SER A 64 8.92 13.89 14.05
N ASN A 65 8.45 15.14 14.13
CA ASN A 65 9.33 16.32 14.22
C ASN A 65 9.98 16.50 15.60
N PHE A 66 9.45 15.83 16.63
CA PHE A 66 9.84 16.04 18.03
C PHE A 66 10.54 14.83 18.64
N ASP A 67 10.56 13.69 17.93
CA ASP A 67 11.21 12.46 18.38
C ASP A 67 12.33 12.07 17.40
N LEU A 68 13.56 12.32 17.81
CA LEU A 68 14.76 11.98 17.04
C LEU A 68 14.99 10.47 16.97
N ALA A 69 14.67 9.73 18.04
CA ALA A 69 14.82 8.28 18.06
C ALA A 69 13.81 7.63 17.11
N GLY A 70 12.53 8.04 17.18
CA GLY A 70 11.50 7.65 16.22
C GLY A 70 11.86 8.03 14.78
N THR A 71 12.46 9.21 14.57
CA THR A 71 12.97 9.60 13.25
C THR A 71 14.02 8.63 12.71
N ASN A 72 14.97 8.22 13.55
CA ASN A 72 15.99 7.25 13.16
C ASN A 72 15.38 5.87 12.86
N ASN A 73 14.40 5.44 13.65
CA ASN A 73 13.68 4.19 13.43
C ASN A 73 12.93 4.19 12.09
N VAL A 74 12.20 5.26 11.77
CA VAL A 74 11.50 5.38 10.48
C VAL A 74 12.50 5.42 9.31
N ARG A 75 13.63 6.10 9.47
CA ARG A 75 14.69 6.12 8.43
C ARG A 75 15.29 4.73 8.20
N GLN A 76 15.54 3.98 9.27
CA GLN A 76 16.03 2.61 9.18
C GLN A 76 14.99 1.71 8.49
N CYS A 77 13.73 1.75 8.94
CA CYS A 77 12.62 1.03 8.32
C CYS A 77 12.57 1.28 6.81
N ARG A 78 12.57 2.57 6.40
CA ARG A 78 12.49 2.92 4.98
C ARG A 78 13.68 2.41 4.16
N ARG A 79 14.88 2.35 4.73
CA ARG A 79 16.06 1.78 4.04
C ARG A 79 15.87 0.28 3.85
N ASP A 80 15.57 -0.44 4.92
CA ASP A 80 15.50 -1.90 4.92
C ASP A 80 14.33 -2.40 4.07
N THR A 81 13.15 -1.81 4.24
CA THR A 81 11.96 -2.15 3.43
C THR A 81 12.18 -1.83 1.96
N ARG A 82 12.83 -0.69 1.64
CA ARG A 82 13.14 -0.36 0.25
C ARG A 82 14.13 -1.35 -0.35
N GLN A 83 15.18 -1.71 0.38
CA GLN A 83 16.18 -2.67 -0.10
C GLN A 83 15.53 -4.02 -0.44
N LEU A 84 14.67 -4.52 0.45
CA LEU A 84 13.93 -5.76 0.22
C LEU A 84 13.00 -5.65 -1.00
N ALA A 85 12.23 -4.57 -1.09
CA ALA A 85 11.30 -4.37 -2.19
C ALA A 85 12.00 -4.16 -3.55
N THR A 86 13.16 -3.50 -3.56
CA THR A 86 13.98 -3.33 -4.78
C THR A 86 14.46 -4.67 -5.30
N ALA A 87 14.95 -5.56 -4.44
CA ALA A 87 15.39 -6.90 -4.86
C ALA A 87 14.24 -7.70 -5.51
N GLN A 88 13.02 -7.59 -4.97
CA GLN A 88 11.82 -8.18 -5.57
C GLN A 88 11.49 -7.54 -6.92
N ALA A 89 11.56 -6.21 -7.01
CA ALA A 89 11.28 -5.47 -8.25
C ALA A 89 12.28 -5.82 -9.36
N GLU A 90 13.56 -5.97 -9.04
CA GLU A 90 14.60 -6.38 -9.99
C GLU A 90 14.30 -7.76 -10.58
N ALA A 91 13.86 -8.72 -9.76
CA ALA A 91 13.45 -10.04 -10.25
C ALA A 91 12.26 -9.95 -11.22
N VAL A 92 11.25 -9.13 -10.90
CA VAL A 92 10.08 -8.93 -11.77
C VAL A 92 10.48 -8.23 -13.07
N ILE A 93 11.30 -7.17 -13.01
CA ILE A 93 11.79 -6.45 -14.20
C ILE A 93 12.62 -7.38 -15.09
N ALA A 94 13.53 -8.16 -14.50
CA ALA A 94 14.34 -9.13 -15.24
C ALA A 94 13.46 -10.20 -15.93
N SER A 95 12.38 -10.63 -15.29
CA SER A 95 11.42 -11.55 -15.90
C SER A 95 10.67 -10.92 -17.09
N ALA A 96 10.28 -9.65 -16.98
CA ALA A 96 9.60 -8.93 -18.04
C ALA A 96 10.52 -8.68 -19.25
N ALA A 97 11.79 -8.34 -19.01
CA ALA A 97 12.78 -8.15 -20.06
C ALA A 97 13.06 -9.44 -20.86
N ARG A 98 12.94 -10.61 -20.22
CA ARG A 98 13.12 -11.93 -20.86
C ARG A 98 11.91 -12.37 -21.68
N ALA A 99 10.74 -11.74 -21.50
CA ALA A 99 9.52 -12.07 -22.22
C ALA A 99 9.51 -11.56 -23.68
N GLU A 100 10.69 -11.43 -24.30
CA GLU A 100 10.84 -11.00 -25.68
C GLU A 100 10.06 -11.94 -26.62
N PRO A 101 9.29 -11.42 -27.59
CA PRO A 101 8.39 -12.23 -28.39
C PRO A 101 9.15 -13.26 -29.23
N ILE A 102 8.71 -14.51 -29.18
CA ILE A 102 9.19 -15.57 -30.07
C ILE A 102 8.80 -15.20 -31.51
N ARG A 103 9.80 -14.93 -32.35
CA ARG A 103 9.61 -14.73 -33.79
C ARG A 103 9.69 -16.08 -34.49
N VAL A 104 8.60 -16.47 -35.15
CA VAL A 104 8.56 -17.65 -36.01
C VAL A 104 8.57 -17.16 -37.46
N SER A 105 9.56 -17.58 -38.26
CA SER A 105 9.64 -17.30 -39.69
C SER A 105 9.66 -18.59 -40.51
N ALA A 106 9.13 -18.54 -41.74
CA ALA A 106 9.17 -19.67 -42.66
C ALA A 106 10.59 -19.93 -43.16
N LEU A 107 10.96 -21.20 -43.33
CA LEU A 107 12.16 -21.59 -44.06
C LEU A 107 11.89 -21.40 -45.56
N ALA A 108 12.70 -20.57 -46.22
CA ALA A 108 12.66 -20.46 -47.67
C ALA A 108 12.96 -21.83 -48.29
N LYS A 109 12.15 -22.23 -49.27
CA LYS A 109 12.24 -23.53 -49.96
C LYS A 109 13.31 -23.51 -51.04
#